data_AF-A0A3A8KFA6-F1
#
_entry.id   AF-A0A3A8KFA6-F1
#
_cell.length_a   1.000
_cell.length_b   1.000
_cell.length_c   1.000
_cell.angle_alpha   90.00
_cell.angle_beta   90.00
_cell.angle_gamma   90.00
#
_symmetry.space_group_name_H-M   'P 1'
#
loop_
_entity.id
_entity.type
_entity.pdbx_description
1 polymer ?
#
loop_
_entity_poly.entity_id
_entity_poly.type
_entity_poly.pdbx_seq_one_letter_code
_entity_poly.pdbx_strand_id
1 'polypeptide(L)'
;MMNKLTSVVCLGSALALSACGAPEQEDGAELAQQSARLTTASSQGCDYEATTVQITTSPPQYNVVITRTGGASCTLTTGASQVVQTVPLSAPGTVSLSGSSLGLAVGFVMKNGWSGSAAYVYAVRAVDPTTLSTTRNGDIYCDYNTGSISTGSLGISSSGTNLSVSGTKACKIGGRSGTYWYGTFTDFFTTTTPPVLGVI
;
A
#
# COMPACT_ATOMS: atom_id res chain seq x y z
N MET A 1 -18.99 63.95 18.96
CA MET A 1 -20.28 64.39 18.39
C MET A 1 -20.83 63.25 17.57
N MET A 2 -21.97 62.70 17.99
CA MET A 2 -22.58 61.51 17.42
C MET A 2 -23.89 61.95 16.76
N ASN A 3 -23.97 61.90 15.44
CA ASN A 3 -25.24 62.08 14.75
C ASN A 3 -25.72 60.74 14.19
N LYS A 4 -26.78 60.24 14.83
CA LYS A 4 -27.67 59.20 14.34
C LYS A 4 -28.37 59.68 13.09
N LEU A 5 -28.53 58.82 12.08
CA LEU A 5 -29.79 58.71 11.35
C LEU A 5 -29.99 57.24 10.96
N THR A 6 -31.09 56.69 11.44
CA THR A 6 -31.65 55.39 11.10
C THR A 6 -32.73 55.64 10.06
N SER A 7 -32.78 54.84 8.98
CA SER A 7 -34.06 54.50 8.34
C SER A 7 -33.95 53.22 7.55
N VAL A 8 -35.02 52.44 7.64
CA VAL A 8 -35.24 51.09 7.14
C VAL A 8 -35.96 51.19 5.80
N VAL A 9 -35.56 50.40 4.81
CA VAL A 9 -36.43 50.02 3.68
C VAL A 9 -36.25 48.53 3.42
N CYS A 10 -37.27 47.74 3.79
CA CYS A 10 -37.51 46.40 3.28
C CYS A 10 -38.21 46.52 1.93
N LEU A 11 -37.63 45.97 0.87
CA LEU A 11 -38.38 45.41 -0.24
C LEU A 11 -37.72 44.07 -0.61
N GLY A 12 -38.42 42.97 -0.31
CA GLY A 12 -38.11 41.68 -0.90
C GLY A 12 -38.63 41.62 -2.34
N SER A 13 -37.94 40.87 -3.20
CA SER A 13 -38.53 39.96 -4.19
C SER A 13 -37.46 39.15 -4.93
N ALA A 14 -37.61 37.83 -4.81
CA ALA A 14 -37.43 36.77 -5.82
C ALA A 14 -36.20 36.73 -6.74
N LEU A 15 -35.39 35.68 -6.50
CA LEU A 15 -34.87 34.70 -7.47
C LEU A 15 -34.61 35.18 -8.91
N ALA A 16 -33.34 35.39 -9.22
CA ALA A 16 -32.80 35.16 -10.56
C ALA A 16 -31.62 34.20 -10.44
N LEU A 17 -31.81 32.96 -10.92
CA LEU A 17 -30.74 32.00 -11.17
C LEU A 17 -29.90 32.53 -12.34
N SER A 18 -28.63 32.82 -12.07
CA SER A 18 -27.60 32.86 -13.11
C SER A 18 -26.34 32.19 -12.56
N ALA A 19 -26.19 30.93 -12.93
CA ALA A 19 -24.99 30.14 -12.73
C ALA A 19 -23.82 30.77 -13.48
N CYS A 20 -22.69 30.97 -12.80
CA CYS A 20 -21.36 30.98 -13.43
C CYS A 20 -20.26 30.79 -12.36
N GLY A 21 -19.82 29.53 -12.23
CA GLY A 21 -18.48 29.11 -11.83
C GLY A 21 -17.82 29.76 -10.61
N ALA A 22 -18.09 29.24 -9.42
CA ALA A 22 -17.08 29.21 -8.37
C ALA A 22 -16.11 28.05 -8.69
N PRO A 23 -14.79 28.19 -8.47
CA PRO A 23 -13.88 27.06 -8.61
C PRO A 23 -14.27 26.00 -7.56
N GLU A 24 -14.60 24.80 -8.03
CA GLU A 24 -14.67 23.62 -7.18
C GLU A 24 -13.31 23.46 -6.50
N GLN A 25 -13.31 23.56 -5.18
CA GLN A 25 -12.16 23.18 -4.38
C GLN A 25 -11.97 21.68 -4.61
N GLU A 26 -10.92 21.33 -5.36
CA GLU A 26 -10.55 19.96 -5.70
C GLU A 26 -10.16 19.19 -4.42
N ASP A 27 -11.16 18.67 -3.72
CA ASP A 27 -11.03 17.62 -2.69
C ASP A 27 -10.54 16.28 -3.30
N GLY A 28 -10.32 16.24 -4.61
CA GLY A 28 -9.77 15.11 -5.34
C GLY A 28 -8.24 15.06 -5.36
N ALA A 29 -7.54 16.16 -5.08
CA ALA A 29 -6.08 16.18 -5.12
C ALA A 29 -5.44 15.43 -3.94
N GLU A 30 -6.03 15.51 -2.74
CA GLU A 30 -5.54 14.76 -1.56
C GLU A 30 -5.80 13.25 -1.68
N LEU A 31 -6.93 12.83 -2.26
CA LEU A 31 -7.26 11.41 -2.49
C LEU A 31 -6.48 10.81 -3.69
N ALA A 32 -6.21 11.60 -4.73
CA ALA A 32 -5.34 11.20 -5.83
C ALA A 32 -3.87 11.12 -5.37
N GLN A 33 -3.44 11.96 -4.42
CA GLN A 33 -2.12 11.86 -3.79
C GLN A 33 -2.00 10.66 -2.83
N GLN A 34 -3.08 10.20 -2.19
CA GLN A 34 -3.08 8.94 -1.43
C GLN A 34 -2.94 7.68 -2.31
N SER A 35 -3.17 7.82 -3.61
CA SER A 35 -2.93 6.76 -4.60
C SER A 35 -1.49 6.74 -5.13
N ALA A 36 -0.64 7.67 -4.68
CA ALA A 36 0.81 7.54 -4.84
C ALA A 36 1.21 6.28 -4.09
N ARG A 37 1.43 5.21 -4.85
CA ARG A 37 1.84 3.90 -4.34
C ARG A 37 3.14 4.09 -3.58
N LEU A 38 3.04 4.12 -2.26
CA LEU A 38 4.14 4.42 -1.36
C LEU A 38 5.16 3.29 -1.46
N THR A 39 6.21 3.50 -2.26
CA THR A 39 7.44 2.72 -2.19
C THR A 39 8.33 3.18 -1.05
N THR A 40 7.93 4.23 -0.33
CA THR A 40 8.63 4.76 0.83
C THR A 40 7.79 4.64 2.10
N ALA A 41 8.44 4.50 3.25
CA ALA A 41 7.77 4.53 4.54
C ALA A 41 8.75 4.92 5.64
N SER A 42 8.21 5.38 6.76
CA SER A 42 8.99 5.67 7.97
C SER A 42 8.69 4.67 9.07
N SER A 43 9.70 4.30 9.84
CA SER A 43 9.60 3.41 11.00
C SER A 43 10.70 3.74 11.99
N GLN A 44 10.36 3.85 13.27
CA GLN A 44 11.32 4.07 14.37
C GLN A 44 12.26 5.28 14.13
N GLY A 45 11.74 6.35 13.52
CA GLY A 45 12.49 7.58 13.23
C GLY A 45 13.39 7.52 11.98
N CYS A 46 13.42 6.39 11.28
CA CYS A 46 14.11 6.20 10.02
C CYS A 46 13.15 6.14 8.84
N ASP A 47 13.61 6.58 7.68
CA ASP A 47 12.95 6.50 6.38
C ASP A 47 13.53 5.34 5.57
N TYR A 48 12.68 4.72 4.77
CA TYR A 48 12.97 3.54 3.98
C TYR A 48 12.36 3.64 2.60
N GLU A 49 12.99 2.98 1.64
CA GLU A 49 12.52 2.85 0.27
C GLU A 49 12.56 1.38 -0.17
N ALA A 50 11.56 0.96 -0.94
CA ALA A 50 11.46 -0.33 -1.58
C ALA A 50 11.65 -0.20 -3.10
N THR A 51 12.58 -0.97 -3.65
CA THR A 51 12.90 -0.96 -5.07
C THR A 51 12.91 -2.37 -5.65
N THR A 52 12.78 -2.46 -6.98
CA THR A 52 12.90 -3.69 -7.74
C THR A 52 14.13 -3.61 -8.64
N VAL A 53 15.05 -4.56 -8.51
CA VAL A 53 16.30 -4.62 -9.26
C VAL A 53 16.37 -5.92 -10.05
N GLN A 54 16.53 -5.85 -11.37
CA GLN A 54 16.77 -7.05 -12.19
C GLN A 54 18.21 -7.54 -11.98
N ILE A 55 18.37 -8.82 -11.64
CA ILE A 55 19.68 -9.42 -11.34
C ILE A 55 20.18 -10.37 -12.44
N THR A 56 19.26 -10.97 -13.20
CA THR A 56 19.60 -11.77 -14.39
C THR A 56 18.66 -11.43 -15.53
N THR A 57 19.13 -11.57 -16.77
CA THR A 57 18.34 -11.31 -17.98
C THR A 57 17.74 -12.59 -18.56
N SER A 58 18.42 -13.73 -18.45
CA SER A 58 17.95 -15.01 -18.99
C SER A 58 18.42 -16.21 -18.13
N PRO A 59 17.50 -16.98 -17.52
CA PRO A 59 16.12 -16.57 -17.26
C PRO A 59 16.09 -15.32 -16.37
N PRO A 60 15.11 -14.42 -16.53
CA PRO A 60 15.10 -13.17 -15.79
C PRO A 60 14.80 -13.40 -14.30
N GLN A 61 15.45 -12.64 -13.43
CA GLN A 61 15.21 -12.64 -11.99
C GLN A 61 15.29 -11.21 -11.46
N TYR A 62 14.51 -10.95 -10.42
CA TYR A 62 14.38 -9.61 -9.83
C TYR A 62 14.48 -9.71 -8.31
N ASN A 63 15.23 -8.82 -7.70
CA ASN A 63 15.24 -8.63 -6.26
C ASN A 63 14.30 -7.50 -5.88
N VAL A 64 13.47 -7.73 -4.87
CA VAL A 64 12.83 -6.66 -4.10
C VAL A 64 13.80 -6.30 -2.98
N VAL A 65 14.21 -5.04 -2.95
CA VAL A 65 15.24 -4.52 -2.04
C VAL A 65 14.65 -3.44 -1.18
N ILE A 66 14.90 -3.51 0.12
CA ILE A 66 14.61 -2.43 1.07
C ILE A 66 15.91 -1.72 1.41
N THR A 67 15.88 -0.39 1.31
CA THR A 67 17.01 0.50 1.62
C THR A 67 16.59 1.47 2.70
N ARG A 68 17.43 1.64 3.72
CA ARG A 68 17.27 2.72 4.71
C ARG A 68 17.82 4.01 4.13
N THR A 69 16.98 5.02 3.94
CA THR A 69 17.33 6.27 3.25
C THR A 69 17.67 7.43 4.19
N GLY A 70 17.48 7.25 5.50
CA GLY A 70 17.87 8.23 6.52
C GLY A 70 16.74 8.47 7.51
N GLY A 71 16.44 9.74 7.78
CA GLY A 71 15.35 10.17 8.67
C GLY A 71 15.83 11.13 9.76
N ALA A 72 14.98 12.08 10.13
CA ALA A 72 15.34 13.18 11.02
C ALA A 72 15.78 12.73 12.42
N SER A 73 15.35 11.54 12.86
CA SER A 73 15.71 10.96 14.16
C SER A 73 16.33 9.57 14.00
N CYS A 74 16.84 9.26 12.81
CA CYS A 74 17.37 7.94 12.51
C CYS A 74 18.75 7.75 13.13
N THR A 75 18.86 6.84 14.09
CA THR A 75 20.14 6.48 14.71
C THR A 75 20.84 5.30 14.01
N LEU A 76 20.18 4.71 13.01
CA LEU A 76 20.66 3.53 12.29
C LEU A 76 21.46 3.92 11.05
N THR A 77 22.35 3.03 10.59
CA THR A 77 23.21 3.27 9.42
C THR A 77 22.40 3.55 8.15
N THR A 78 22.49 4.77 7.63
CA THR A 78 21.87 5.15 6.35
C THR A 78 22.58 4.45 5.18
N GLY A 79 21.83 4.07 4.15
CA GLY A 79 22.32 3.33 2.98
C GLY A 79 22.38 1.81 3.17
N ALA A 80 22.11 1.30 4.37
CA ALA A 80 21.94 -0.14 4.58
C ALA A 80 20.80 -0.67 3.69
N SER A 81 21.05 -1.77 2.98
CA SER A 81 20.13 -2.33 2.00
C SER A 81 20.08 -3.85 2.13
N GLN A 82 18.90 -4.45 2.00
CA GLN A 82 18.71 -5.89 2.08
C GLN A 82 17.70 -6.37 1.02
N VAL A 83 18.01 -7.51 0.41
CA VAL A 83 17.04 -8.22 -0.44
C VAL A 83 16.00 -8.90 0.44
N VAL A 84 14.73 -8.55 0.27
CA VAL A 84 13.61 -9.16 1.01
C VAL A 84 12.96 -10.31 0.24
N GLN A 85 13.11 -10.33 -1.09
CA GLN A 85 12.62 -11.40 -1.94
C GLN A 85 13.36 -11.41 -3.27
N THR A 86 13.67 -12.61 -3.77
CA THR A 86 14.02 -12.83 -5.18
C THR A 86 12.82 -13.42 -5.91
N VAL A 87 12.46 -12.83 -7.05
CA VAL A 87 11.30 -13.17 -7.88
C VAL A 87 11.79 -13.68 -9.23
N PRO A 88 11.38 -14.90 -9.66
CA PRO A 88 11.80 -15.44 -10.93
C PRO A 88 10.89 -15.01 -12.08
N LEU A 89 11.44 -15.04 -13.30
CA LEU A 89 10.78 -14.94 -14.61
C LEU A 89 10.07 -13.64 -14.98
N SER A 90 9.56 -12.88 -14.01
CA SER A 90 8.79 -11.67 -14.29
C SER A 90 9.02 -10.65 -13.19
N ALA A 91 9.12 -9.38 -13.58
CA ALA A 91 9.23 -8.31 -12.59
C ALA A 91 8.00 -8.36 -11.66
N PRO A 92 8.18 -8.20 -10.35
CA PRO A 92 7.06 -8.07 -9.44
C PRO A 92 6.16 -6.90 -9.87
N GLY A 93 4.87 -7.01 -9.57
CA GLY A 93 3.95 -5.87 -9.64
C GLY A 93 4.41 -4.76 -8.69
N THR A 94 3.74 -3.60 -8.72
CA THR A 94 4.17 -2.45 -7.91
C THR A 94 4.37 -2.84 -6.45
N VAL A 95 5.55 -2.53 -5.93
CA VAL A 95 5.90 -2.75 -4.53
C VAL A 95 5.23 -1.66 -3.68
N SER A 96 4.55 -2.08 -2.62
CA SER A 96 3.95 -1.23 -1.60
C SER A 96 4.75 -1.38 -0.32
N LEU A 97 5.04 -0.27 0.35
CA LEU A 97 5.76 -0.21 1.61
C LEU A 97 4.93 0.59 2.61
N SER A 98 4.80 0.08 3.83
CA SER A 98 4.17 0.78 4.94
C SER A 98 4.96 0.52 6.21
N GLY A 99 5.04 1.52 7.08
CA GLY A 99 5.85 1.47 8.30
C GLY A 99 5.03 1.82 9.54
N SER A 100 5.45 1.26 10.67
CA SER A 100 4.90 1.53 11.99
C SER A 100 6.02 1.58 13.02
N SER A 101 5.70 1.80 14.30
CA SER A 101 6.69 1.66 15.37
C SER A 101 7.21 0.22 15.53
N LEU A 102 6.45 -0.79 15.09
CA LEU A 102 6.78 -2.20 15.26
C LEU A 102 7.59 -2.80 14.11
N GLY A 103 7.49 -2.21 12.92
CA GLY A 103 8.15 -2.77 11.74
C GLY A 103 7.71 -2.17 10.41
N LEU A 104 8.29 -2.71 9.34
CA LEU A 104 7.96 -2.38 7.95
C LEU A 104 7.20 -3.55 7.30
N ALA A 105 6.12 -3.25 6.60
CA ALA A 105 5.38 -4.21 5.78
C ALA A 105 5.64 -3.91 4.30
N VAL A 106 6.13 -4.92 3.57
CA VAL A 106 6.39 -4.86 2.13
C VAL A 106 5.42 -5.78 1.41
N GLY A 107 4.74 -5.28 0.38
CA GLY A 107 3.73 -6.03 -0.36
C GLY A 107 3.90 -5.89 -1.85
N PHE A 108 3.83 -6.99 -2.58
CA PHE A 108 3.96 -6.98 -4.05
C PHE A 108 3.35 -8.23 -4.67
N VAL A 109 2.94 -8.12 -5.93
CA VAL A 109 2.50 -9.28 -6.70
C VAL A 109 3.73 -9.95 -7.29
N MET A 110 3.87 -11.26 -7.12
CA MET A 110 5.01 -12.02 -7.68
C MET A 110 4.56 -13.33 -8.32
N LYS A 111 5.37 -13.81 -9.25
CA LYS A 111 5.20 -15.15 -9.82
C LYS A 111 5.61 -16.20 -8.80
N ASN A 112 4.73 -17.18 -8.54
CA ASN A 112 4.95 -18.21 -7.53
C ASN A 112 5.72 -19.43 -8.10
N GLY A 113 6.86 -19.20 -8.74
CA GLY A 113 7.77 -20.25 -9.20
C GLY A 113 8.34 -20.06 -10.61
N TRP A 114 9.16 -21.03 -11.02
CA TRP A 114 9.93 -21.04 -12.27
C TRP A 114 9.18 -21.61 -13.48
N SER A 115 7.92 -22.01 -13.33
CA SER A 115 7.10 -22.44 -14.47
C SER A 115 6.43 -21.24 -15.13
N GLY A 116 6.40 -21.19 -16.47
CA GLY A 116 5.62 -20.18 -17.20
C GLY A 116 4.14 -20.15 -16.80
N SER A 117 3.57 -21.30 -16.43
CA SER A 117 2.19 -21.44 -15.96
C SER A 117 1.99 -21.18 -14.46
N ALA A 118 3.06 -20.90 -13.70
CA ALA A 118 2.93 -20.58 -12.28
C ALA A 118 2.08 -19.31 -12.10
N ALA A 119 1.10 -19.41 -11.19
CA ALA A 119 0.20 -18.32 -10.83
C ALA A 119 0.95 -17.16 -10.17
N TYR A 120 0.36 -15.97 -10.28
CA TYR A 120 0.78 -14.83 -9.48
C TYR A 120 0.05 -14.79 -8.14
N VAL A 121 0.81 -14.49 -7.10
CA VAL A 121 0.37 -14.40 -5.70
C VAL A 121 0.68 -13.00 -5.17
N TYR A 122 0.00 -12.59 -4.11
CA TYR A 122 0.37 -11.37 -3.39
C TYR A 122 1.26 -11.74 -2.22
N ALA A 123 2.54 -11.40 -2.32
CA ALA A 123 3.51 -11.63 -1.26
C ALA A 123 3.51 -10.47 -0.27
N VAL A 124 3.59 -10.80 1.02
CA VAL A 124 3.71 -9.82 2.10
C VAL A 124 4.88 -10.21 3.00
N ARG A 125 5.76 -9.25 3.30
CA ARG A 125 6.94 -9.44 4.16
C ARG A 125 6.84 -8.47 5.33
N ALA A 126 6.93 -8.97 6.56
CA ALA A 126 7.28 -8.14 7.70
C ALA A 126 8.80 -8.04 7.77
N VAL A 127 9.31 -6.83 7.93
CA VAL A 127 10.75 -6.53 7.92
C VAL A 127 11.10 -5.80 9.20
N ASP A 128 12.14 -6.29 9.87
CA ASP A 128 12.73 -5.63 11.03
C ASP A 128 13.46 -4.35 10.57
N PRO A 129 13.10 -3.16 11.08
CA PRO A 129 13.68 -1.89 10.62
C PRO A 129 15.17 -1.70 10.98
N THR A 130 15.66 -2.43 11.99
CA THR A 130 17.04 -2.39 12.48
C THR A 130 17.96 -3.23 11.60
N THR A 131 17.55 -4.47 11.32
CA THR A 131 18.36 -5.45 10.56
C THR A 131 18.03 -5.51 9.07
N LEU A 132 16.88 -4.95 8.65
CA LEU A 132 16.28 -5.08 7.32
C LEU A 132 15.95 -6.54 6.92
N SER A 133 16.05 -7.48 7.85
CA SER A 133 15.73 -8.88 7.60
C SER A 133 14.22 -9.12 7.63
N THR A 134 13.76 -10.07 6.83
CA THR A 134 12.35 -10.48 6.86
C THR A 134 12.11 -11.32 8.12
N THR A 135 11.17 -10.88 8.96
CA THR A 135 10.76 -11.59 10.19
C THR A 135 9.55 -12.49 9.97
N ARG A 136 8.74 -12.19 8.95
CA ARG A 136 7.52 -12.96 8.63
C ARG A 136 7.19 -12.90 7.14
N ASN A 137 6.70 -14.02 6.62
CA ASN A 137 6.03 -14.10 5.31
C ASN A 137 4.51 -14.26 5.51
N GLY A 138 3.72 -13.56 4.70
CA GLY A 138 2.26 -13.56 4.75
C GLY A 138 1.64 -13.60 3.36
N ASP A 139 1.89 -14.65 2.60
CA ASP A 139 1.50 -14.72 1.20
C ASP A 139 0.01 -15.04 1.03
N ILE A 140 -0.65 -14.34 0.11
CA ILE A 140 -2.04 -14.59 -0.28
C ILE A 140 -2.05 -15.39 -1.57
N TYR A 141 -2.69 -16.56 -1.50
CA TYR A 141 -2.80 -17.49 -2.62
C TYR A 141 -4.22 -17.54 -3.16
N CYS A 142 -4.31 -17.76 -4.46
CA CYS A 142 -5.52 -18.29 -5.08
C CYS A 142 -5.67 -19.78 -4.74
N ASP A 143 -6.91 -20.27 -4.82
CA ASP A 143 -7.17 -21.71 -4.83
C ASP A 143 -6.47 -22.35 -6.04
N TYR A 144 -6.03 -23.60 -5.88
CA TYR A 144 -5.23 -24.30 -6.88
C TYR A 144 -5.92 -24.31 -8.26
N ASN A 145 -5.17 -23.94 -9.30
CA ASN A 145 -5.62 -23.88 -10.70
C ASN A 145 -6.85 -22.99 -10.96
N THR A 146 -7.09 -21.96 -10.13
CA THR A 146 -8.23 -21.07 -10.35
C THR A 146 -7.89 -19.71 -10.95
N GLY A 147 -6.60 -19.38 -11.14
CA GLY A 147 -6.18 -18.12 -11.77
C GLY A 147 -5.01 -17.46 -11.05
N SER A 148 -5.01 -16.13 -10.98
CA SER A 148 -3.94 -15.34 -10.35
C SER A 148 -4.46 -14.07 -9.69
N ILE A 149 -3.67 -13.56 -8.74
CA ILE A 149 -3.82 -12.19 -8.21
C ILE A 149 -3.14 -11.23 -9.19
N SER A 150 -3.84 -10.16 -9.55
CA SER A 150 -3.39 -9.20 -10.56
C SER A 150 -2.79 -7.95 -9.93
N THR A 151 -3.36 -7.47 -8.85
CA THR A 151 -2.88 -6.30 -8.12
C THR A 151 -2.98 -6.51 -6.62
N GLY A 152 -2.22 -5.73 -5.86
CA GLY A 152 -2.34 -5.67 -4.43
C GLY A 152 -1.72 -4.39 -3.87
N SER A 153 -2.23 -3.96 -2.74
CA SER A 153 -1.76 -2.83 -1.94
C SER A 153 -1.92 -3.18 -0.48
N LEU A 154 -1.17 -2.50 0.37
CA LEU A 154 -1.22 -2.70 1.81
C LEU A 154 -1.27 -1.38 2.56
N GLY A 155 -1.72 -1.45 3.81
CA GLY A 155 -1.71 -0.33 4.73
C GLY A 155 -1.76 -0.82 6.16
N ILE A 156 -1.01 -0.16 7.03
CA ILE A 156 -1.03 -0.45 8.47
C ILE A 156 -2.12 0.41 9.12
N SER A 157 -2.92 -0.22 9.99
CA SER A 157 -3.94 0.47 10.79
C SER A 157 -3.34 1.56 11.68
N SER A 158 -4.17 2.49 12.15
CA SER A 158 -3.73 3.57 13.05
C SER A 158 -3.14 3.09 14.38
N SER A 159 -3.47 1.87 14.83
CA SER A 159 -2.84 1.26 16.01
C SER A 159 -1.40 0.79 15.74
N GLY A 160 -0.97 0.73 14.48
CA GLY A 160 0.36 0.27 14.08
C GLY A 160 0.55 -1.25 14.07
N THR A 161 -0.47 -2.03 14.46
CA THR A 161 -0.34 -3.48 14.67
C THR A 161 -0.94 -4.31 13.54
N ASN A 162 -2.14 -3.93 13.08
CA ASN A 162 -2.87 -4.68 12.06
C ASN A 162 -2.47 -4.23 10.66
N LEU A 163 -2.30 -5.19 9.76
CA LEU A 163 -2.04 -4.93 8.34
C LEU A 163 -3.28 -5.26 7.52
N SER A 164 -3.76 -4.27 6.77
CA SER A 164 -4.79 -4.46 5.76
C SER A 164 -4.15 -4.61 4.39
N VAL A 165 -4.69 -5.52 3.59
CA VAL A 165 -4.27 -5.77 2.21
C VAL A 165 -5.49 -5.82 1.32
N SER A 166 -5.36 -5.40 0.06
CA SER A 166 -6.46 -5.48 -0.90
C SER A 166 -5.97 -5.40 -2.33
N GLY A 167 -6.76 -5.89 -3.27
CA GLY A 167 -6.46 -5.74 -4.69
C GLY A 167 -7.47 -6.42 -5.59
N THR A 168 -7.03 -6.74 -6.80
CA THR A 168 -7.82 -7.42 -7.83
C THR A 168 -7.28 -8.81 -8.14
N LYS A 169 -8.18 -9.72 -8.53
CA LYS A 169 -7.86 -11.10 -8.88
C LYS A 169 -8.74 -11.61 -10.02
N ALA A 170 -8.25 -12.62 -10.72
CA ALA A 170 -9.02 -13.42 -11.68
C ALA A 170 -9.29 -14.84 -11.18
N CYS A 171 -9.04 -15.10 -9.89
CA CYS A 171 -9.08 -16.43 -9.29
C CYS A 171 -10.11 -16.59 -8.17
N LYS A 172 -10.23 -17.79 -7.62
CA LYS A 172 -10.96 -18.03 -6.37
C LYS A 172 -10.03 -17.92 -5.18
N ILE A 173 -10.55 -17.45 -4.06
CA ILE A 173 -9.90 -17.47 -2.76
C ILE A 173 -10.90 -18.09 -1.78
N GLY A 174 -10.55 -19.22 -1.17
CA GLY A 174 -11.45 -19.91 -0.24
C GLY A 174 -12.78 -20.32 -0.89
N GLY A 175 -12.73 -20.74 -2.15
CA GLY A 175 -13.88 -21.13 -2.97
C GLY A 175 -14.68 -19.96 -3.54
N ARG A 176 -14.36 -18.72 -3.19
CA ARG A 176 -15.16 -17.54 -3.56
C ARG A 176 -14.65 -16.85 -4.82
N SER A 177 -15.53 -16.73 -5.80
CA SER A 177 -15.35 -15.90 -7.00
C SER A 177 -15.61 -14.42 -6.68
N GLY A 178 -15.08 -13.52 -7.51
CA GLY A 178 -15.18 -12.06 -7.36
C GLY A 178 -13.94 -11.39 -7.95
N THR A 179 -14.04 -10.12 -8.29
CA THR A 179 -12.93 -9.37 -8.91
C THR A 179 -12.02 -8.77 -7.85
N TYR A 180 -12.57 -8.38 -6.71
CA TYR A 180 -11.85 -7.71 -5.65
C TYR A 180 -11.64 -8.66 -4.46
N TRP A 181 -10.57 -8.42 -3.73
CA TRP A 181 -10.28 -9.13 -2.50
C TRP A 181 -9.68 -8.16 -1.49
N TYR A 182 -9.89 -8.48 -0.21
CA TYR A 182 -9.29 -7.78 0.90
C TYR A 182 -8.89 -8.78 1.98
N GLY A 183 -7.96 -8.38 2.84
CA GLY A 183 -7.47 -9.21 3.91
C GLY A 183 -6.99 -8.38 5.08
N THR A 184 -7.08 -8.95 6.28
CA THR A 184 -6.53 -8.34 7.49
C THR A 184 -5.67 -9.34 8.22
N PHE A 185 -4.40 -8.99 8.42
CA PHE A 185 -3.52 -9.66 9.36
C PHE A 185 -3.63 -8.96 10.71
N THR A 186 -4.04 -9.70 11.73
CA THR A 186 -4.04 -9.19 13.10
C THR A 186 -2.63 -9.27 13.66
N ASP A 187 -2.17 -8.20 14.32
CA ASP A 187 -0.86 -8.13 14.97
C ASP A 187 0.27 -8.65 14.08
N PHE A 188 0.39 -8.06 12.88
CA PHE A 188 1.15 -8.60 11.76
C PHE A 188 2.63 -8.83 12.11
N PHE A 189 3.22 -7.89 12.86
CA PHE A 189 4.65 -7.89 13.22
C PHE A 189 5.01 -8.83 14.37
N THR A 190 4.05 -9.22 15.19
CA THR A 190 4.31 -9.95 16.44
C THR A 190 3.70 -11.36 16.47
N THR A 191 2.83 -11.68 15.52
CA THR A 191 2.18 -12.99 15.41
C THR A 191 2.40 -13.62 14.04
N THR A 192 2.03 -14.88 13.89
CA THR A 192 2.01 -15.60 12.60
C THR A 192 0.58 -15.93 12.15
N THR A 193 -0.44 -15.40 12.84
CA THR A 193 -1.86 -15.67 12.58
C THR A 193 -2.22 -15.38 11.12
N PRO A 194 -2.78 -16.35 10.37
CA PRO A 194 -3.19 -16.14 8.98
C PRO A 194 -4.18 -14.98 8.83
N PRO A 195 -4.25 -14.33 7.66
CA PRO A 195 -5.15 -13.22 7.44
C PRO A 195 -6.60 -13.71 7.35
N VAL A 196 -7.53 -12.87 7.80
CA VAL A 196 -8.96 -13.04 7.50
C VAL A 196 -9.21 -12.43 6.13
N LEU A 197 -9.66 -13.25 5.17
CA LEU A 197 -9.84 -12.85 3.76
C LEU A 197 -11.32 -12.67 3.40
N GLY A 198 -11.59 -11.64 2.59
CA GLY A 198 -12.87 -11.37 1.97
C GLY A 198 -12.76 -11.20 0.46
N VAL A 199 -13.85 -11.48 -0.25
CA VAL A 199 -13.97 -11.40 -1.71
C VAL A 199 -15.25 -10.66 -2.07
N ILE A 200 -15.16 -9.79 -3.07
CA ILE A 200 -16.26 -8.98 -3.61
C ILE A 200 -16.32 -9.15 -5.14
#